data_AF-A0AAN6FWK3-F1
#
_entry.id   AF-A0AAN6FWK3-F1
#
_cell.length_a   1.000
_cell.length_b   1.000
_cell.length_c   1.000
_cell.angle_alpha   90.00
_cell.angle_beta   90.00
_cell.angle_gamma   90.00
#
_symmetry.space_group_name_H-M   'P 1'
#
loop_
_entity.id
_entity.type
_entity.pdbx_description
1 polymer ?
#
loop_
_entity_poly.entity_id
_entity_poly.type
_entity_poly.pdbx_seq_one_letter_code
_entity_poly.pdbx_strand_id
1 'polypeptide(L)'
;MPEIVDDKSEHCIPFIVEHIKQHRQQYEDRGESPTPFFVGLNGVQGAGKTTLRARNPGPVALGQPTCSTPRPAINPRRRTWCAAIRRSCEERDEYQASKLRQIRLLRLWRQATRKRVGAVNAEGKPAVEVIVFEGWCVGFRSLDDEEAERKWRAAKAEYESKGAEYQGQLGKLQLQSVLFVNAKLREYDALTDRFGAFVHIDAEDTQYVYAWRLEQEAALRATRGTGMTEEQVVRFVNGYYPAYELYTDRLRNGIFGDEKDKQLRLVVGKDRKVKGVVKI
;
A
#
# COMPACT_ATOMS: atom_id res chain seq x y z
N MET A 1 2.99 12.94 22.05
CA MET A 1 2.48 12.34 20.79
C MET A 1 2.93 13.24 19.66
N PRO A 2 3.43 12.71 18.53
CA PRO A 2 3.71 13.55 17.37
C PRO A 2 2.43 14.28 16.95
N GLU A 3 2.54 15.58 16.68
CA GLU A 3 1.44 16.41 16.21
C GLU A 3 0.94 15.88 14.86
N ILE A 4 -0.36 15.58 14.76
CA ILE A 4 -0.97 15.11 13.52
C ILE A 4 -1.20 16.34 12.64
N VAL A 5 -0.35 16.54 11.63
CA VAL A 5 -0.54 17.59 10.62
C VAL A 5 -1.52 17.09 9.56
N ASP A 6 -2.69 17.72 9.47
CA ASP A 6 -3.74 17.42 8.50
C ASP A 6 -3.81 18.49 7.39
N ASP A 7 -2.78 18.53 6.56
CA ASP A 7 -2.65 19.38 5.37
C ASP A 7 -2.94 18.62 4.06
N LYS A 8 -3.30 17.34 4.13
CA LYS A 8 -3.61 16.50 2.95
C LYS A 8 -5.10 16.54 2.64
N SER A 9 -5.95 16.61 3.67
CA SER A 9 -7.40 16.58 3.52
C SER A 9 -7.92 17.73 2.66
N GLU A 10 -7.32 18.92 2.77
CA GLU A 10 -7.69 20.10 1.98
C GLU A 10 -7.49 19.90 0.47
N HIS A 11 -6.61 18.99 0.07
CA HIS A 11 -6.37 18.64 -1.34
C HIS A 11 -7.15 17.39 -1.76
N CYS A 12 -7.11 16.35 -0.93
CA CYS A 12 -7.73 15.05 -1.26
C CYS A 12 -9.25 15.13 -1.31
N ILE A 13 -9.90 15.81 -0.36
CA ILE A 13 -11.37 15.80 -0.25
C ILE A 13 -12.01 16.49 -1.46
N PRO A 14 -11.64 17.72 -1.86
CA PRO A 14 -12.23 18.36 -3.04
C PRO A 14 -12.03 17.53 -4.31
N PHE A 15 -10.82 16.97 -4.48
CA PHE A 15 -10.49 16.12 -5.62
C PHE A 15 -11.39 14.87 -5.70
N ILE A 16 -11.56 14.15 -4.59
CA ILE A 16 -12.41 12.95 -4.54
C ILE A 16 -13.88 13.32 -4.74
N VAL A 17 -14.36 14.39 -4.11
CA VAL A 17 -15.76 14.85 -4.22
C VAL A 17 -16.10 15.27 -5.65
N GLU A 18 -15.18 15.97 -6.33
CA GLU A 18 -15.33 16.35 -7.74
C GLU A 18 -15.53 15.13 -8.63
N HIS A 19 -14.70 14.10 -8.49
CA HIS A 19 -14.82 12.87 -9.27
C HIS A 19 -16.08 12.06 -8.95
N ILE A 20 -16.52 12.05 -7.69
CA ILE A 20 -17.79 11.42 -7.32
C ILE A 20 -18.97 12.13 -8.01
N LYS A 21 -18.96 13.46 -8.06
CA LYS A 21 -20.00 14.24 -8.75
C LYS A 21 -20.04 13.94 -10.25
N GLN A 22 -18.86 13.94 -10.90
CA GLN A 22 -18.75 13.60 -12.32
C GLN A 22 -19.25 12.18 -12.60
N HIS A 23 -18.89 11.21 -11.77
CA HIS A 23 -19.38 9.84 -11.87
C HIS A 23 -20.91 9.79 -11.78
N ARG A 24 -21.53 10.46 -10.80
CA ARG A 24 -23.00 10.49 -10.70
C ARG A 24 -23.66 11.11 -11.91
N GLN A 25 -23.16 12.27 -12.36
CA GLN A 25 -23.70 12.96 -13.53
C GLN A 25 -23.69 12.05 -14.76
N GLN A 26 -22.61 11.30 -14.99
CA GLN A 26 -22.52 10.36 -16.11
C GLN A 26 -23.57 9.24 -16.07
N TYR A 27 -24.00 8.80 -14.88
CA TYR A 27 -25.08 7.83 -14.75
C TYR A 27 -26.46 8.47 -14.90
N GLU A 28 -26.64 9.67 -14.34
CA GLU A 28 -27.87 10.47 -14.50
C GLU A 28 -28.15 10.78 -15.97
N ASP A 29 -27.13 11.20 -16.73
CA ASP A 29 -27.21 11.49 -18.16
C ASP A 29 -27.61 10.24 -18.99
N ARG A 30 -27.29 9.04 -18.49
CA ARG A 30 -27.68 7.76 -19.10
C ARG A 30 -29.03 7.23 -18.58
N GLY A 31 -29.65 7.88 -17.59
CA GLY A 31 -30.86 7.38 -16.94
C GLY A 31 -30.64 6.10 -16.12
N GLU A 32 -29.41 5.87 -15.68
CA GLU A 32 -29.00 4.65 -14.96
C GLU A 32 -28.77 4.94 -13.46
N SER A 33 -28.83 3.90 -12.63
CA SER A 33 -28.42 4.01 -11.22
C SER A 33 -26.90 3.92 -11.08
N PRO A 34 -26.24 4.83 -10.33
CA PRO A 34 -24.80 4.82 -10.17
C PRO A 34 -24.32 3.58 -9.41
N THR A 35 -23.28 2.95 -9.93
CA THR A 35 -22.52 1.95 -9.18
C THR A 35 -21.60 2.62 -8.15
N PRO A 36 -21.11 1.91 -7.11
CA PRO A 36 -20.19 2.51 -6.15
C PRO A 36 -18.96 3.08 -6.84
N PHE A 37 -18.52 4.27 -6.42
CA PHE A 37 -17.31 4.90 -6.94
C PHE A 37 -16.07 4.37 -6.19
N PHE A 38 -15.06 3.91 -6.91
CA PHE A 38 -13.87 3.30 -6.30
C PHE A 38 -12.72 4.30 -6.25
N VAL A 39 -12.16 4.54 -5.08
CA VAL A 39 -11.01 5.44 -4.87
C VAL A 39 -9.81 4.63 -4.40
N GLY A 40 -8.68 4.75 -5.08
CA GLY A 40 -7.41 4.22 -4.60
C GLY A 40 -6.63 5.27 -3.80
N LEU A 41 -6.05 4.87 -2.67
CA LEU A 41 -5.19 5.69 -1.83
C LEU A 41 -3.87 4.96 -1.58
N ASN A 42 -2.79 5.49 -2.16
CA ASN A 42 -1.43 5.03 -1.93
C ASN A 42 -0.66 6.01 -1.04
N GLY A 43 0.31 5.46 -0.33
CA GLY A 43 1.36 6.24 0.29
C GLY A 43 2.31 5.33 1.05
N VAL A 44 3.57 5.75 1.17
CA VAL A 44 4.57 4.96 1.90
C VAL A 44 4.20 4.83 3.39
N GLN A 45 4.75 3.83 4.06
CA GLN A 45 4.42 3.59 5.47
C GLN A 45 4.81 4.78 6.35
N GLY A 46 3.88 5.25 7.19
CA GLY A 46 4.11 6.40 8.07
C GLY A 46 3.87 7.78 7.42
N ALA A 47 3.53 7.87 6.13
CA ALA A 47 3.25 9.13 5.42
C ALA A 47 1.92 9.82 5.81
N GLY A 48 1.17 9.29 6.77
CA GLY A 48 -0.08 9.92 7.25
C GLY A 48 -1.36 9.54 6.52
N LYS A 49 -1.38 8.44 5.74
CA LYS A 49 -2.60 7.94 5.07
C LYS A 49 -3.80 7.76 6.01
N THR A 50 -3.57 7.32 7.25
CA THR A 50 -4.61 7.06 8.25
C THR A 50 -5.29 8.35 8.74
N THR A 51 -4.63 9.51 8.63
CA THR A 51 -5.21 10.81 9.01
C THR A 51 -6.42 11.16 8.12
N LEU A 52 -6.38 10.80 6.84
CA LEU A 52 -7.50 10.97 5.89
C LEU A 52 -8.72 10.10 6.25
N ARG A 53 -8.56 9.02 7.03
CA ARG A 53 -9.66 8.13 7.43
C ARG A 53 -10.54 8.68 8.54
N ALA A 54 -9.98 9.51 9.44
CA ALA A 54 -10.65 9.88 10.68
C ALA A 54 -11.77 10.92 10.50
N ARG A 55 -11.87 11.54 9.31
CA ARG A 55 -12.67 12.76 9.09
C ARG A 55 -13.89 12.58 8.19
N ASN A 56 -14.22 11.37 7.75
CA ASN A 56 -15.28 11.16 6.74
C ASN A 56 -16.54 10.47 7.34
N PRO A 57 -17.64 11.20 7.61
CA PRO A 57 -18.85 10.67 8.26
C PRO A 57 -19.95 10.15 7.30
N GLY A 58 -19.71 10.03 5.99
CA GLY A 58 -20.71 9.58 5.00
C GLY A 58 -20.88 8.05 4.88
N PRO A 59 -21.81 7.55 4.02
CA PRO A 59 -22.00 6.13 3.73
C PRO A 59 -20.86 5.56 2.86
N VAL A 60 -19.64 5.60 3.38
CA VAL A 60 -18.41 5.12 2.75
C VAL A 60 -18.08 3.74 3.28
N ALA A 61 -18.01 2.75 2.39
CA ALA A 61 -17.46 1.45 2.76
C ALA A 61 -15.92 1.48 2.64
N LEU A 62 -15.24 1.23 3.76
CA LEU A 62 -13.78 1.13 3.75
C LEU A 62 -13.36 -0.28 3.30
N GLY A 63 -12.86 -0.38 2.07
CA GLY A 63 -12.15 -1.57 1.60
C GLY A 63 -10.72 -1.54 2.12
N GLN A 64 -10.41 -2.29 3.17
CA GLN A 64 -9.02 -2.59 3.50
C GLN A 64 -8.64 -3.92 2.84
N PRO A 65 -7.57 -4.00 2.01
CA PRO A 65 -6.77 -5.20 2.02
C PRO A 65 -6.21 -5.31 3.45
N THR A 66 -6.75 -6.22 4.26
CA THR A 66 -6.38 -6.35 5.67
C THR A 66 -4.91 -6.73 5.82
N CYS A 67 -4.06 -5.72 5.95
CA CYS A 67 -2.71 -5.83 6.49
C CYS A 67 -2.53 -4.77 7.60
N SER A 68 -3.47 -4.73 8.53
CA SER A 68 -3.13 -4.36 9.91
C SER A 68 -2.79 -5.65 10.64
N THR A 69 -1.57 -5.75 11.16
CA THR A 69 -1.15 -6.85 12.03
C THR A 69 -2.16 -7.03 13.18
N PRO A 70 -2.66 -8.25 13.45
CA PRO A 70 -3.66 -8.44 14.51
C PRO A 70 -3.04 -8.24 15.90
N ARG A 71 -3.77 -7.54 16.77
CA ARG A 71 -3.60 -7.60 18.24
C ARG A 71 -3.80 -9.04 18.73
N PRO A 72 -3.03 -9.55 19.70
CA PRO A 72 -3.32 -10.83 20.32
C PRO A 72 -4.39 -10.63 21.40
N ALA A 73 -5.53 -11.29 21.24
CA ALA A 73 -6.44 -11.61 22.35
C ALA A 73 -6.36 -13.11 22.59
N ILE A 74 -5.90 -13.48 23.79
CA ILE A 74 -5.72 -14.85 24.26
C ILE A 74 -7.10 -15.44 24.60
N ASN A 75 -7.45 -16.60 24.05
CA ASN A 75 -8.52 -17.47 24.54
C ASN A 75 -8.04 -18.94 24.51
N PRO A 76 -8.16 -19.74 25.60
CA PRO A 76 -7.28 -20.88 25.89
C PRO A 76 -7.73 -22.23 25.32
N ARG A 77 -8.66 -22.29 24.36
CA ARG A 77 -9.18 -23.57 23.83
C ARG A 77 -9.01 -23.68 22.32
N ARG A 78 -7.77 -23.89 21.87
CA ARG A 78 -7.41 -24.52 20.58
C ARG A 78 -5.91 -24.80 20.61
N ARG A 79 -5.55 -25.97 21.17
CA ARG A 79 -4.22 -26.56 21.00
C ARG A 79 -4.07 -26.98 19.53
N THR A 80 -2.84 -26.85 19.03
CA THR A 80 -2.31 -27.18 17.69
C THR A 80 -2.27 -26.03 16.67
N TRP A 81 -1.15 -25.96 15.94
CA TRP A 81 -0.67 -24.98 14.93
C TRP A 81 0.56 -24.14 15.31
N CYS A 82 0.74 -23.70 16.57
CA CYS A 82 1.98 -22.98 16.97
C CYS A 82 3.20 -23.89 17.22
N ALA A 83 2.99 -25.19 17.48
CA ALA A 83 4.10 -26.13 17.76
C ALA A 83 4.87 -26.56 16.49
N ALA A 84 4.24 -26.52 15.31
CA ALA A 84 4.89 -26.89 14.05
C ALA A 84 5.81 -25.78 13.50
N ILE A 85 5.56 -24.53 13.87
CA ILE A 85 6.36 -23.36 13.47
C ILE A 85 7.70 -23.33 14.23
N ARG A 86 7.72 -23.78 15.49
CA ARG A 86 8.94 -23.74 16.34
C ARG A 86 10.04 -24.70 15.87
N ARG A 87 9.68 -25.85 15.27
CA ARG A 87 10.63 -26.86 14.77
C ARG A 87 11.23 -26.55 13.39
N SER A 88 10.65 -25.59 12.65
CA SER A 88 11.11 -25.25 11.30
C SER A 88 11.95 -23.96 11.25
N CYS A 89 12.00 -23.21 12.35
CA CYS A 89 12.72 -21.94 12.47
C CYS A 89 14.15 -22.07 13.00
N GLU A 90 14.63 -23.26 13.36
CA GLU A 90 15.97 -23.40 13.95
C GLU A 90 17.11 -23.54 12.94
N GLU A 91 16.85 -23.73 11.64
CA GLU A 91 17.90 -23.74 10.62
C GLU A 91 17.24 -23.49 9.25
N ARG A 92 17.34 -22.26 8.71
CA ARG A 92 17.36 -21.94 7.25
C ARG A 92 17.30 -20.43 6.92
N ASP A 93 18.00 -20.11 5.84
CA ASP A 93 18.25 -18.80 5.22
C ASP A 93 17.16 -17.71 5.32
N GLU A 94 17.62 -16.52 5.71
CA GLU A 94 16.87 -15.26 5.89
C GLU A 94 16.08 -14.84 4.63
N TYR A 95 16.53 -15.24 3.45
CA TYR A 95 15.86 -15.03 2.15
C TYR A 95 14.52 -15.76 2.03
N GLN A 96 14.41 -16.99 2.55
CA GLN A 96 13.18 -17.78 2.48
C GLN A 96 12.10 -17.20 3.39
N ALA A 97 12.48 -16.59 4.51
CA ALA A 97 11.55 -15.94 5.43
C ALA A 97 10.86 -14.71 4.81
N SER A 98 11.58 -13.91 4.02
CA SER A 98 11.03 -12.76 3.28
C SER A 98 10.05 -13.21 2.19
N LYS A 99 10.45 -14.23 1.41
CA LYS A 99 9.64 -14.87 0.37
C LYS A 99 8.32 -15.42 0.94
N LEU A 100 8.37 -16.11 2.08
CA LEU A 100 7.18 -16.66 2.74
C LEU A 100 6.24 -15.58 3.30
N ARG A 101 6.77 -14.43 3.76
CA ARG A 101 5.94 -13.29 4.22
C ARG A 101 5.16 -12.66 3.06
N GLN A 102 5.82 -12.42 1.92
CA GLN A 102 5.18 -11.89 0.72
C GLN A 102 4.15 -12.89 0.15
N ILE A 103 4.48 -14.19 0.08
CA ILE A 103 3.54 -15.25 -0.34
C ILE A 103 2.31 -15.33 0.58
N ARG A 104 2.50 -15.19 1.91
CA ARG A 104 1.41 -15.23 2.89
C ARG A 104 0.44 -14.06 2.74
N LEU A 105 0.94 -12.85 2.49
CA LEU A 105 0.14 -11.65 2.20
C LEU A 105 -0.71 -11.83 0.94
N LEU A 106 -0.10 -12.34 -0.13
CA LEU A 106 -0.77 -12.60 -1.41
C LEU A 106 -1.84 -13.70 -1.30
N ARG A 107 -1.61 -14.75 -0.50
CA ARG A 107 -2.58 -15.83 -0.27
C ARG A 107 -3.81 -15.38 0.53
N LEU A 108 -3.62 -14.57 1.58
CA LEU A 108 -4.73 -14.01 2.35
C LEU A 108 -5.59 -13.08 1.49
N TRP A 109 -4.99 -12.37 0.54
CA TRP A 109 -5.71 -11.51 -0.39
C TRP A 109 -6.47 -12.28 -1.49
N ARG A 110 -5.88 -13.32 -2.10
CA ARG A 110 -6.57 -14.18 -3.09
C ARG A 110 -7.83 -14.85 -2.53
N GLN A 111 -7.88 -15.09 -1.21
CA GLN A 111 -9.10 -15.56 -0.53
C GLN A 111 -10.14 -14.46 -0.34
N ALA A 112 -9.73 -13.20 -0.22
CA ALA A 112 -10.64 -12.04 -0.12
C ALA A 112 -11.24 -11.66 -1.49
N THR A 113 -10.49 -11.80 -2.58
CA THR A 113 -10.94 -11.45 -3.95
C THR A 113 -11.73 -12.55 -4.67
N ARG A 114 -11.72 -13.79 -4.16
CA ARG A 114 -12.54 -14.90 -4.70
C ARG A 114 -14.01 -14.87 -4.28
N LYS A 115 -14.41 -14.03 -3.32
CA LYS A 115 -15.83 -13.79 -3.08
C LYS A 115 -16.33 -12.96 -4.26
N ARG A 116 -17.25 -13.52 -5.06
CA ARG A 116 -18.13 -12.70 -5.89
C ARG A 116 -18.66 -11.61 -4.97
N VAL A 117 -18.37 -10.36 -5.30
CA VAL A 117 -19.01 -9.23 -4.63
C VAL A 117 -20.48 -9.39 -4.98
N GLY A 118 -21.27 -9.94 -4.05
CA GLY A 118 -22.73 -9.88 -4.15
C GLY A 118 -23.17 -8.42 -4.17
N ALA A 119 -24.47 -8.17 -4.33
CA ALA A 119 -24.99 -6.80 -4.24
C ALA A 119 -24.47 -6.13 -2.94
N VAL A 120 -23.59 -5.14 -3.08
CA VAL A 120 -23.02 -4.38 -1.95
C VAL A 120 -24.15 -3.61 -1.24
N ASN A 121 -25.17 -3.26 -2.02
CA ASN A 121 -26.37 -2.58 -1.58
C ASN A 121 -27.48 -3.65 -1.44
N ALA A 122 -27.85 -3.96 -0.20
CA ALA A 122 -29.02 -4.78 0.09
C ALA A 122 -30.28 -3.91 0.08
N GLU A 123 -31.42 -4.48 -0.31
CA GLU A 123 -32.73 -3.81 -0.21
C GLU A 123 -32.98 -3.26 1.20
N GLY A 124 -33.44 -2.01 1.28
CA GLY A 124 -33.77 -1.34 2.55
C GLY A 124 -32.58 -0.75 3.33
N LYS A 125 -31.35 -0.82 2.82
CA LYS A 125 -30.16 -0.15 3.40
C LYS A 125 -29.70 1.03 2.54
N PRO A 126 -29.14 2.10 3.14
CA PRO A 126 -28.52 3.17 2.35
C PRO A 126 -27.41 2.59 1.48
N ALA A 127 -27.44 2.91 0.19
CA ALA A 127 -26.47 2.42 -0.78
C ALA A 127 -25.06 2.92 -0.43
N VAL A 128 -24.07 2.04 -0.55
CA VAL A 128 -22.66 2.42 -0.53
C VAL A 128 -22.37 3.19 -1.81
N GLU A 129 -22.06 4.47 -1.67
CA GLU A 129 -21.80 5.36 -2.80
C GLU A 129 -20.31 5.38 -3.18
N VAL A 130 -19.43 5.16 -2.20
CA VAL A 130 -17.96 5.24 -2.39
C VAL A 130 -17.27 4.11 -1.65
N ILE A 131 -16.30 3.48 -2.31
CA ILE A 131 -15.41 2.47 -1.74
C ILE A 131 -13.97 2.96 -1.82
N VAL A 132 -13.32 3.14 -0.67
CA VAL A 132 -11.91 3.55 -0.61
C VAL A 132 -11.01 2.36 -0.35
N PHE A 133 -10.06 2.13 -1.25
CA PHE A 133 -8.98 1.14 -1.13
C PHE A 133 -7.69 1.83 -0.73
N GLU A 134 -7.13 1.47 0.44
CA GLU A 134 -5.84 2.01 0.88
C GLU A 134 -4.82 0.91 1.07
N GLY A 135 -3.58 1.20 0.67
CA GLY A 135 -2.44 0.38 1.04
C GLY A 135 -1.14 0.98 0.52
N TRP A 136 -0.03 0.52 1.09
CA TRP A 136 1.31 0.97 0.69
C TRP A 136 1.66 0.55 -0.75
N CYS A 137 1.04 -0.52 -1.26
CA CYS A 137 1.22 -1.03 -2.62
C CYS A 137 -0.02 -0.83 -3.52
N VAL A 138 -1.09 -0.20 -3.02
CA VAL A 138 -2.31 0.02 -3.82
C VAL A 138 -1.96 0.89 -5.03
N GLY A 139 -2.38 0.48 -6.22
CA GLY A 139 -2.06 1.17 -7.47
C GLY A 139 -0.68 0.91 -8.06
N PHE A 140 0.21 0.16 -7.39
CA PHE A 140 1.44 -0.29 -8.04
C PHE A 140 1.09 -1.10 -9.28
N ARG A 141 1.69 -0.74 -10.41
CA ARG A 141 1.57 -1.45 -11.69
C ARG A 141 2.78 -2.34 -11.89
N SER A 142 2.53 -3.56 -12.37
CA SER A 142 3.62 -4.44 -12.79
C SER A 142 4.39 -3.82 -13.94
N LEU A 143 5.68 -4.15 -14.03
CA LEU A 143 6.54 -3.80 -15.14
C LEU A 143 6.56 -4.94 -16.15
N ASP A 144 7.01 -4.67 -17.36
CA ASP A 144 7.44 -5.75 -18.26
C ASP A 144 8.68 -6.42 -17.68
N ASP A 145 8.82 -7.73 -17.89
CA ASP A 145 9.87 -8.51 -17.22
C ASP A 145 11.27 -8.01 -17.61
N GLU A 146 11.46 -7.54 -18.85
CA GLU A 146 12.69 -6.89 -19.32
C GLU A 146 12.99 -5.59 -18.57
N GLU A 147 11.97 -4.76 -18.30
CA GLU A 147 12.14 -3.52 -17.55
C GLU A 147 12.47 -3.81 -16.09
N ALA A 148 11.78 -4.77 -15.47
CA ALA A 148 12.05 -5.21 -14.10
C ALA A 148 13.48 -5.76 -13.97
N GLU A 149 13.91 -6.59 -14.93
CA GLU A 149 15.27 -7.12 -14.97
C GLU A 149 16.30 -6.02 -15.18
N ARG A 150 16.06 -5.07 -16.09
CA ARG A 150 16.96 -3.93 -16.31
C ARG A 150 17.17 -3.11 -15.04
N LYS A 151 16.08 -2.75 -14.33
CA LYS A 151 16.16 -2.04 -13.05
C LYS A 151 16.90 -2.87 -12.00
N TRP A 152 16.63 -4.16 -11.92
CA TRP A 152 17.34 -5.07 -11.00
C TRP A 152 18.84 -5.15 -11.32
N ARG A 153 19.24 -5.32 -12.59
CA ARG A 153 20.66 -5.37 -12.99
C ARG A 153 21.41 -4.10 -12.63
N ALA A 154 20.81 -2.92 -12.84
CA ALA A 154 21.39 -1.65 -12.45
C ALA A 154 21.62 -1.56 -10.93
N ALA A 155 20.58 -1.91 -10.14
CA ALA A 155 20.69 -1.94 -8.68
C ALA A 155 21.69 -3.00 -8.19
N LYS A 156 21.79 -4.14 -8.88
CA LYS A 156 22.72 -5.23 -8.58
C LYS A 156 24.17 -4.80 -8.78
N ALA A 157 24.47 -4.16 -9.92
CA ALA A 157 25.79 -3.61 -10.21
C ALA A 157 26.18 -2.52 -9.21
N GLU A 158 25.24 -1.64 -8.84
CA GLU A 158 25.50 -0.64 -7.80
C GLU A 158 25.80 -1.28 -6.44
N TYR A 159 25.04 -2.30 -6.04
CA TYR A 159 25.28 -3.05 -4.80
C TYR A 159 26.66 -3.73 -4.80
N GLU A 160 27.05 -4.36 -5.91
CA GLU A 160 28.35 -5.03 -6.04
C GLU A 160 29.51 -4.03 -6.00
N SER A 161 29.32 -2.84 -6.56
CA SER A 161 30.33 -1.77 -6.53
C SER A 161 30.44 -1.09 -5.16
N LYS A 162 29.33 -0.84 -4.45
CA LYS A 162 29.31 -0.06 -3.21
C LYS A 162 29.35 -0.91 -1.95
N GLY A 163 29.02 -2.20 -2.03
CA GLY A 163 28.99 -3.11 -0.89
C GLY A 163 28.14 -2.57 0.27
N ALA A 164 28.79 -2.31 1.41
CA ALA A 164 28.14 -1.81 2.62
C ALA A 164 27.54 -0.39 2.48
N GLU A 165 28.02 0.41 1.53
CA GLU A 165 27.53 1.78 1.32
C GLU A 165 26.23 1.84 0.50
N TYR A 166 25.79 0.72 -0.08
CA TYR A 166 24.56 0.64 -0.87
C TYR A 166 23.31 0.82 0.01
N GLN A 167 22.59 1.92 -0.23
CA GLN A 167 21.40 2.32 0.53
C GLN A 167 20.10 1.66 0.05
N GLY A 168 20.10 1.04 -1.14
CA GLY A 168 18.94 0.33 -1.68
C GLY A 168 18.80 -1.08 -1.14
N GLN A 169 17.74 -1.77 -1.57
CA GLN A 169 17.49 -3.17 -1.21
C GLN A 169 17.30 -4.06 -2.43
N LEU A 170 16.92 -3.51 -3.58
CA LEU A 170 16.70 -4.25 -4.82
C LEU A 170 17.92 -5.05 -5.27
N GLY A 171 19.13 -4.47 -5.23
CA GLY A 171 20.37 -5.12 -5.64
C GLY A 171 20.79 -6.32 -4.78
N LYS A 172 20.19 -6.45 -3.58
CA LYS A 172 20.45 -7.58 -2.66
C LYS A 172 19.60 -8.80 -3.00
N LEU A 173 18.57 -8.66 -3.82
CA LEU A 173 17.66 -9.74 -4.18
C LEU A 173 18.18 -10.55 -5.37
N GLN A 174 17.70 -11.79 -5.51
CA GLN A 174 17.83 -12.56 -6.74
C GLN A 174 16.75 -12.14 -7.74
N LEU A 175 17.08 -12.10 -9.03
CA LEU A 175 16.16 -11.75 -10.11
C LEU A 175 14.85 -12.56 -10.05
N GLN A 176 14.93 -13.87 -9.77
CA GLN A 176 13.73 -14.73 -9.67
C GLN A 176 12.71 -14.27 -8.62
N SER A 177 13.15 -13.65 -7.52
CA SER A 177 12.23 -13.09 -6.52
C SER A 177 11.61 -11.79 -6.99
N VAL A 178 12.37 -10.96 -7.71
CA VAL A 178 11.86 -9.74 -8.33
C VAL A 178 10.77 -10.07 -9.34
N LEU A 179 11.05 -10.98 -10.27
CA LEU A 179 10.07 -11.42 -11.28
C LEU A 179 8.85 -12.11 -10.65
N PHE A 180 9.04 -12.89 -9.59
CA PHE A 180 7.91 -13.49 -8.86
C PHE A 180 6.96 -12.44 -8.29
N VAL A 181 7.48 -11.40 -7.63
CA VAL A 181 6.66 -10.30 -7.09
C VAL A 181 6.01 -9.51 -8.22
N ASN A 182 6.76 -9.22 -9.29
CA ASN A 182 6.24 -8.52 -10.46
C ASN A 182 5.05 -9.25 -11.10
N ALA A 183 5.17 -10.56 -11.31
CA ALA A 183 4.09 -11.40 -11.83
C ALA A 183 2.88 -11.44 -10.90
N LYS A 184 3.09 -11.46 -9.58
CA LYS A 184 2.00 -11.41 -8.59
C LYS A 184 1.31 -10.05 -8.54
N LEU A 185 2.06 -8.97 -8.76
CA LEU A 185 1.51 -7.63 -8.84
C LEU A 185 0.58 -7.46 -10.04
N ARG A 186 0.88 -8.12 -11.17
CA ARG A 186 0.02 -8.12 -12.37
C ARG A 186 -1.41 -8.63 -12.10
N GLU A 187 -1.60 -9.52 -11.12
CA GLU A 187 -2.93 -9.98 -10.70
C GLU A 187 -3.78 -8.86 -10.05
N TYR A 188 -3.18 -7.74 -9.63
CA TYR A 188 -3.85 -6.59 -9.02
C TYR A 188 -4.37 -5.59 -10.06
N ASP A 189 -4.00 -5.72 -11.33
CA ASP A 189 -4.42 -4.79 -12.38
C ASP A 189 -5.95 -4.78 -12.50
N ALA A 190 -6.60 -5.95 -12.41
CA ALA A 190 -8.06 -6.06 -12.42
C ALA A 190 -8.78 -5.29 -11.29
N LEU A 191 -8.11 -5.03 -10.16
CA LEU A 191 -8.63 -4.15 -9.10
C LEU A 191 -8.30 -2.69 -9.41
N THR A 192 -7.06 -2.43 -9.81
CA THR A 192 -6.56 -1.07 -10.03
C THR A 192 -7.28 -0.38 -11.20
N ASP A 193 -7.64 -1.14 -12.24
CA ASP A 193 -8.42 -0.69 -13.40
C ASP A 193 -9.87 -0.29 -13.04
N ARG A 194 -10.32 -0.60 -11.82
CA ARG A 194 -11.66 -0.24 -11.34
C ARG A 194 -11.70 1.12 -10.63
N PHE A 195 -10.55 1.70 -10.32
CA PHE A 195 -10.52 3.01 -9.67
C PHE A 195 -11.08 4.08 -10.60
N GLY A 196 -11.92 4.96 -10.07
CA GLY A 196 -12.38 6.16 -10.76
C GLY A 196 -11.54 7.39 -10.42
N ALA A 197 -10.84 7.37 -9.28
CA ALA A 197 -9.86 8.36 -8.87
C ALA A 197 -8.75 7.72 -8.02
N PHE A 198 -7.57 8.33 -8.03
CA PHE A 198 -6.42 7.85 -7.26
C PHE A 198 -5.71 8.98 -6.54
N VAL A 199 -5.34 8.76 -5.27
CA VAL A 199 -4.53 9.68 -4.47
C VAL A 199 -3.22 8.99 -4.12
N HIS A 200 -2.10 9.61 -4.46
CA HIS A 200 -0.76 9.15 -4.16
C HIS A 200 -0.07 10.13 -3.19
N ILE A 201 0.17 9.70 -1.95
CA ILE A 201 1.00 10.44 -0.99
C ILE A 201 2.44 9.97 -1.17
N ASP A 202 3.16 10.72 -2.00
CA ASP A 202 4.53 10.43 -2.41
C ASP A 202 5.52 11.09 -1.44
N ALA A 203 6.50 10.33 -0.98
CA ALA A 203 7.59 10.92 -0.22
C ALA A 203 8.58 11.58 -1.19
N GLU A 204 9.02 12.79 -0.87
CA GLU A 204 10.12 13.46 -1.59
C GLU A 204 11.34 12.54 -1.69
N ASP A 205 11.67 11.85 -0.59
CA ASP A 205 12.62 10.75 -0.55
C ASP A 205 11.97 9.51 0.09
N THR A 206 11.97 8.40 -0.64
CA THR A 206 11.40 7.13 -0.16
C THR A 206 12.14 6.58 1.06
N GLN A 207 13.41 6.95 1.30
CA GLN A 207 14.18 6.58 2.50
C GLN A 207 13.56 7.11 3.79
N TYR A 208 12.71 8.15 3.73
CA TYR A 208 11.99 8.64 4.91
C TYR A 208 11.14 7.57 5.59
N VAL A 209 10.74 6.51 4.86
CA VAL A 209 9.99 5.38 5.40
C VAL A 209 10.68 4.70 6.60
N TYR A 210 12.03 4.67 6.63
CA TYR A 210 12.78 4.10 7.75
C TYR A 210 12.58 4.93 9.02
N ALA A 211 12.84 6.24 8.93
CA ALA A 211 12.64 7.16 10.05
C ALA A 211 11.19 7.17 10.51
N TRP A 212 10.23 7.24 9.59
CA TRP A 212 8.82 7.26 9.93
C TRP A 212 8.34 5.97 10.59
N ARG A 213 8.88 4.82 10.19
CA ARG A 213 8.55 3.54 10.82
C ARG A 213 9.16 3.43 12.20
N LEU A 214 10.38 3.92 12.39
CA LEU A 214 11.04 3.97 13.70
C LEU A 214 10.24 4.84 14.69
N GLU A 215 9.81 6.03 14.27
CA GLU A 215 8.97 6.91 15.08
C GLU A 215 7.64 6.24 15.45
N GLN A 216 7.00 5.57 14.49
CA GLN A 216 5.76 4.85 14.74
C GLN A 216 5.95 3.72 15.77
N GLU A 217 7.03 2.95 15.65
CA GLU A 217 7.30 1.84 16.58
C GLU A 217 7.72 2.35 17.96
N ALA A 218 8.47 3.45 18.05
CA ALA A 218 8.80 4.12 19.29
C ALA A 218 7.54 4.60 20.04
N ALA A 219 6.59 5.20 19.32
CA ALA A 219 5.29 5.58 19.88
C ALA A 219 4.48 4.36 20.37
N LEU A 220 4.53 3.23 19.65
CA LEU A 220 3.88 1.99 20.09
C LEU A 220 4.53 1.40 21.34
N ARG A 221 5.88 1.40 21.43
CA ARG A 221 6.60 0.97 22.63
C ARG A 221 6.24 1.85 23.83
N ALA A 222 6.21 3.17 23.64
CA ALA A 222 5.84 4.11 24.70
C ALA A 222 4.40 3.91 25.21
N THR A 223 3.47 3.55 24.32
CA THR A 223 2.04 3.41 24.67
C THR A 223 1.64 2.00 25.13
N ARG A 224 2.32 0.95 24.68
CA ARG A 224 1.94 -0.46 24.93
C ARG A 224 3.02 -1.29 25.61
N GLY A 225 4.19 -0.73 25.86
CA GLY A 225 5.34 -1.43 26.48
C GLY A 225 5.95 -2.55 25.63
N THR A 226 5.47 -2.75 24.40
CA THR A 226 5.91 -3.83 23.50
C THR A 226 6.04 -3.29 22.07
N GLY A 227 6.99 -3.83 21.30
CA GLY A 227 7.25 -3.42 19.92
C GLY A 227 8.57 -3.99 19.40
N MET A 228 8.85 -3.75 18.13
CA MET A 228 10.10 -4.14 17.48
C MET A 228 11.27 -3.26 17.95
N THR A 229 12.48 -3.80 17.96
CA THR A 229 13.72 -3.01 18.10
C THR A 229 13.99 -2.20 16.83
N GLU A 230 14.97 -1.29 16.88
CA GLU A 230 15.33 -0.48 15.71
C GLU A 230 15.84 -1.36 14.56
N GLU A 231 16.67 -2.36 14.85
CA GLU A 231 17.20 -3.32 13.88
C GLU A 231 16.08 -4.17 13.27
N GLN A 232 15.11 -4.57 14.09
CA GLN A 232 13.92 -5.30 13.63
C GLN A 232 13.03 -4.42 12.73
N VAL A 233 12.91 -3.13 13.03
CA VAL A 233 12.21 -2.16 12.17
C VAL A 233 12.92 -2.02 10.83
N VAL A 234 14.23 -1.81 10.82
CA VAL A 234 15.02 -1.69 9.57
C VAL A 234 14.86 -2.96 8.74
N ARG A 235 15.02 -4.14 9.34
CA ARG A 235 14.83 -5.42 8.65
C ARG A 235 13.41 -5.60 8.12
N PHE A 236 12.40 -5.16 8.88
CA PHE A 236 11.02 -5.17 8.44
C PHE A 236 10.85 -4.32 7.19
N VAL A 237 11.31 -3.06 7.21
CA VAL A 237 11.19 -2.11 6.08
C VAL A 237 11.94 -2.62 4.85
N ASN A 238 13.12 -3.23 5.02
CA ASN A 238 13.91 -3.80 3.92
C ASN A 238 13.11 -4.82 3.09
N GLY A 239 12.15 -5.53 3.68
CA GLY A 239 11.30 -6.49 2.96
C GLY A 239 10.29 -5.86 1.99
N TYR A 240 10.01 -4.56 2.15
CA TYR A 240 9.07 -3.79 1.34
C TYR A 240 9.77 -2.81 0.40
N TYR A 241 10.96 -2.35 0.78
CA TYR A 241 11.70 -1.31 0.08
C TYR A 241 11.95 -1.56 -1.43
N PRO A 242 12.28 -2.79 -1.86
CA PRO A 242 12.47 -3.10 -3.29
C PRO A 242 11.25 -2.78 -4.15
N ALA A 243 10.04 -2.86 -3.59
CA ALA A 243 8.83 -2.51 -4.32
C ALA A 243 8.71 -1.00 -4.53
N TYR A 244 9.16 -0.16 -3.59
CA TYR A 244 9.25 1.28 -3.83
C TYR A 244 10.29 1.60 -4.92
N GLU A 245 11.45 0.92 -4.89
CA GLU A 245 12.50 1.10 -5.92
C GLU A 245 12.01 0.72 -7.33
N LEU A 246 11.16 -0.29 -7.46
CA LEU A 246 10.65 -0.75 -8.77
C LEU A 246 9.46 0.05 -9.28
N TYR A 247 8.43 0.24 -8.43
CA TYR A 247 7.07 0.57 -8.89
C TYR A 247 6.66 2.03 -8.64
N THR A 248 7.39 2.78 -7.79
CA THR A 248 7.03 4.17 -7.46
C THR A 248 7.06 5.07 -8.69
N ASP A 249 7.99 4.87 -9.63
CA ASP A 249 8.05 5.68 -10.86
C ASP A 249 6.79 5.55 -11.70
N ARG A 250 6.22 4.34 -11.80
CA ARG A 250 4.94 4.13 -12.51
C ARG A 250 3.81 4.89 -11.83
N LEU A 251 3.75 4.90 -10.49
CA LEU A 251 2.79 5.76 -9.78
C LEU A 251 3.01 7.24 -10.07
N ARG A 252 4.26 7.70 -10.10
CA ARG A 252 4.58 9.12 -10.34
C ARG A 252 4.18 9.59 -11.74
N ASN A 253 4.11 8.68 -12.71
CA ASN A 253 3.70 8.95 -14.09
C ASN A 253 2.19 8.80 -14.34
N GLY A 254 1.43 8.31 -13.36
CA GLY A 254 -0.01 8.07 -13.51
C GLY A 254 -0.37 6.60 -13.76
N ILE A 255 -1.48 6.14 -13.18
CA ILE A 255 -1.95 4.74 -13.29
C ILE A 255 -3.12 4.55 -14.27
N PHE A 256 -3.60 5.63 -14.88
CA PHE A 256 -4.78 5.66 -15.76
C PHE A 256 -4.44 5.80 -17.26
N GLY A 257 -3.18 5.59 -17.64
CA GLY A 257 -2.76 5.74 -19.03
C GLY A 257 -2.98 7.16 -19.53
N ASP A 258 -3.80 7.32 -20.56
CA ASP A 258 -4.07 8.61 -21.20
C ASP A 258 -5.18 9.43 -20.52
N GLU A 259 -5.89 8.85 -19.54
CA GLU A 259 -6.92 9.59 -18.81
C GLU A 259 -6.28 10.55 -17.79
N LYS A 260 -6.35 11.84 -18.12
CA LYS A 260 -5.82 12.92 -17.27
C LYS A 260 -6.75 13.26 -16.12
N ASP A 261 -6.20 13.94 -15.14
CA ASP A 261 -6.88 14.52 -13.98
C ASP A 261 -7.53 13.50 -13.03
N LYS A 262 -7.37 12.19 -13.26
CA LYS A 262 -7.89 11.12 -12.39
C LYS A 262 -6.94 10.75 -11.26
N GLN A 263 -5.74 11.34 -11.23
CA GLN A 263 -4.78 11.09 -10.17
C GLN A 263 -4.26 12.37 -9.51
N LEU A 264 -4.28 12.40 -8.17
CA LEU A 264 -3.69 13.46 -7.35
C LEU A 264 -2.43 12.94 -6.64
N ARG A 265 -1.27 13.55 -6.92
CA ARG A 265 -0.01 13.28 -6.23
C ARG A 265 0.31 14.40 -5.24
N LEU A 266 0.44 14.03 -3.97
CA LEU A 266 0.89 14.91 -2.89
C LEU A 266 2.32 14.54 -2.53
N VAL A 267 3.28 15.41 -2.84
CA VAL A 267 4.68 15.24 -2.44
C VAL A 267 4.83 15.73 -1.01
N VAL A 268 5.32 14.89 -0.12
CA VAL A 268 5.51 15.19 1.31
C VAL A 268 6.99 15.18 1.70
N GLY A 269 7.38 16.16 2.53
CA GLY A 269 8.72 16.23 3.10
C GLY A 269 8.89 15.27 4.29
N LYS A 270 10.11 15.21 4.86
CA LYS A 270 10.43 14.38 6.04
C LYS A 270 9.55 14.67 7.26
N ASP A 271 9.07 15.90 7.38
CA ASP A 271 8.10 16.38 8.38
C ASP A 271 6.66 15.90 8.12
N ARG A 272 6.44 15.13 7.04
CA ARG A 272 5.14 14.67 6.53
C ARG A 272 4.24 15.80 6.05
N LYS A 273 4.74 17.02 5.91
CA LYS A 273 3.97 18.15 5.38
C LYS A 273 3.95 18.12 3.86
N VAL A 274 2.84 18.52 3.27
CA VAL A 274 2.72 18.68 1.81
C VAL A 274 3.68 19.77 1.35
N LYS A 275 4.52 19.42 0.38
CA LYS A 275 5.49 20.32 -0.28
C LYS A 275 5.08 20.64 -1.71
N GLY A 276 4.32 19.75 -2.34
CA GLY A 276 3.84 19.93 -3.71
C GLY A 276 2.59 19.11 -3.98
N VAL A 277 1.75 19.64 -4.88
CA VAL A 277 0.51 19.01 -5.33
C VAL A 277 0.53 18.97 -6.86
N VAL A 278 0.37 17.78 -7.43
CA VAL A 278 0.37 17.57 -8.87
C VAL A 278 -0.88 16.78 -9.25
N LYS A 279 -1.68 17.33 -10.17
CA LYS A 279 -2.75 16.58 -10.85
C LYS A 279 -2.15 15.91 -12.09
N ILE A 280 -2.40 14.62 -12.25
CA ILE A 280 -1.92 13.76 -13.33
C ILE A 280 -3.16 13.25 -14.07
#